data_AF-A0A953DWV5-F1
#
_entry.id   AF-A0A953DWV5-F1
#
_cell.length_a   1.000
_cell.length_b   1.000
_cell.length_c   1.000
_cell.angle_alpha   90.00
_cell.angle_beta   90.00
_cell.angle_gamma   90.00
#
_symmetry.space_group_name_H-M   'P 1'
#
loop_
_entity.id
_entity.type
_entity.pdbx_description
1 polymer ?
#
loop_
_entity_poly.entity_id
_entity_poly.type
_entity_poly.pdbx_seq_one_letter_code
_entity_poly.pdbx_strand_id
1 'polypeptide(L)'
;MKSQSGISYSNAAVASCPKHLLQFAVDQRYEDYTPVDHAVWRFIMRQNIFFLREYAHKVYFQGLLNTGISFERIPRIEEMNDILGRIGWGAVAVDGFIPPAAFMEFQAYKVLVIACDMRQIQHIEYTPAPDIVHEAAGHAPIIVDREYSEYLQRFGEVGAKAMSSKKDFELYEAIRHLSILKERPNADPREIEEAQKLVEHRQKNLGEPSEMALLSRLHWWTVEFGLIGTLENPKIYGAGLLSSIGESVSCLEPSVKKIPYSIDAQNYAFDITTRQPHLFVCRDFQHLKDVLEEFASTMAFKVGGLHGINKAIECQNVATCEYSSGLQVSGVFTEVVTDENNAPVFLRTSGKSALAFANKELEGHGIDHHKDGFGSPIGRWKQVSASPELLTNDQLHALGIVEGKKAKIEFVSGIVVSGRVEKILRRDGKLLLITFSNCSAKHGDRVL
;
A
#
# COMPACT_ATOMS: atom_id res chain seq x y z
N MET A 1 10.02 -32.63 8.02
CA MET A 1 9.15 -31.62 8.66
C MET A 1 8.51 -30.81 7.55
N LYS A 2 7.32 -31.21 7.09
CA LYS A 2 6.52 -30.40 6.15
C LYS A 2 5.80 -29.33 6.99
N SER A 3 5.88 -28.07 6.58
CA SER A 3 5.30 -26.94 7.31
C SER A 3 3.80 -27.13 7.50
N GLN A 4 3.33 -26.95 8.73
CA GLN A 4 1.90 -26.93 9.10
C GLN A 4 1.22 -25.59 8.73
N SER A 5 1.69 -24.97 7.65
CA SER A 5 1.13 -23.76 7.04
C SER A 5 1.47 -23.80 5.55
N GLY A 6 0.46 -23.63 4.70
CA GLY A 6 0.49 -23.43 3.25
C GLY A 6 1.16 -22.13 2.80
N ILE A 7 1.77 -21.40 3.74
CA ILE A 7 2.77 -20.38 3.46
C ILE A 7 4.07 -21.09 3.01
N SER A 8 4.44 -20.88 1.75
CA SER A 8 5.69 -21.41 1.17
C SER A 8 6.90 -20.61 1.63
N TYR A 9 7.34 -20.82 2.87
CA TYR A 9 8.55 -20.20 3.43
C TYR A 9 9.84 -20.60 2.69
N SER A 10 9.78 -21.58 1.79
CA SER A 10 10.87 -21.90 0.87
C SER A 10 11.04 -20.88 -0.26
N ASN A 11 10.00 -20.10 -0.59
CA ASN A 11 10.11 -19.00 -1.54
C ASN A 11 10.74 -17.77 -0.86
N ALA A 12 11.80 -17.22 -1.44
CA ALA A 12 12.58 -16.13 -0.85
C ALA A 12 11.79 -14.82 -0.70
N ALA A 13 10.90 -14.51 -1.65
CA ALA A 13 10.07 -13.31 -1.57
C ALA A 13 9.07 -13.43 -0.40
N VAL A 14 8.36 -14.56 -0.32
CA VAL A 14 7.40 -14.86 0.76
C VAL A 14 8.10 -14.89 2.13
N ALA A 15 9.29 -15.50 2.21
CA ALA A 15 10.09 -15.53 3.43
C ALA A 15 10.58 -14.16 3.89
N SER A 16 10.71 -13.20 2.96
CA SER A 16 11.10 -11.82 3.28
C SER A 16 9.95 -10.97 3.82
N CYS A 17 8.71 -11.41 3.66
CA CYS A 17 7.54 -10.67 4.12
C CYS A 17 7.54 -10.50 5.65
N PRO A 18 7.26 -9.29 6.16
CA PRO A 18 7.04 -9.07 7.57
C PRO A 18 5.93 -9.94 8.14
N LYS A 19 6.04 -10.27 9.44
CA LYS A 19 5.05 -11.11 10.14
C LYS A 19 3.63 -10.52 10.10
N HIS A 20 3.50 -9.19 10.11
CA HIS A 20 2.19 -8.52 10.04
C HIS A 20 1.53 -8.64 8.67
N LEU A 21 2.26 -8.97 7.60
CA LEU A 21 1.65 -9.31 6.31
C LEU A 21 1.21 -10.76 6.31
N LEU A 22 2.07 -11.67 6.77
CA LEU A 22 1.80 -13.11 6.76
C LEU A 22 0.59 -13.52 7.61
N GLN A 23 0.09 -12.66 8.50
CA GLN A 23 -1.17 -12.92 9.22
C GLN A 23 -2.40 -12.98 8.29
N PHE A 24 -2.32 -12.38 7.10
CA PHE A 24 -3.39 -12.43 6.09
C PHE A 24 -3.28 -13.64 5.18
N ALA A 25 -2.13 -14.31 5.16
CA ALA A 25 -1.91 -15.49 4.33
C ALA A 25 -2.61 -16.71 4.95
N VAL A 26 -3.31 -17.46 4.11
CA VAL A 26 -4.00 -18.70 4.48
C VAL A 26 -3.50 -19.85 3.60
N ASP A 27 -3.92 -21.07 3.94
CA ASP A 27 -3.60 -22.26 3.17
C ASP A 27 -4.56 -22.39 1.99
N GLN A 28 -4.03 -22.68 0.80
CA GLN A 28 -4.89 -23.06 -0.33
C GLN A 28 -5.47 -24.45 -0.07
N ARG A 29 -6.77 -24.52 0.24
CA ARG A 29 -7.53 -25.76 0.38
C ARG A 29 -7.79 -26.42 -0.97
N TYR A 30 -6.74 -26.96 -1.58
CA TYR A 30 -6.80 -27.45 -2.97
C TYR A 30 -7.76 -28.63 -3.14
N GLU A 31 -7.89 -29.46 -2.12
CA GLU A 31 -8.84 -30.57 -2.05
C GLU A 31 -10.31 -30.15 -2.10
N ASP A 32 -10.63 -28.89 -1.83
CA ASP A 32 -11.99 -28.35 -1.94
C ASP A 32 -12.40 -28.11 -3.41
N TYR A 33 -11.44 -28.02 -4.35
CA TYR A 33 -11.77 -27.88 -5.77
C TYR A 33 -12.38 -29.17 -6.33
N THR A 34 -13.59 -29.03 -6.88
CA THR A 34 -14.30 -30.13 -7.51
C THR A 34 -13.83 -30.36 -8.95
N PRO A 35 -14.17 -31.51 -9.55
CA PRO A 35 -13.97 -31.71 -10.99
C PRO A 35 -14.68 -30.66 -11.87
N VAL A 36 -15.77 -30.06 -11.37
CA VAL A 36 -16.48 -28.98 -12.07
C VAL A 36 -15.63 -27.71 -12.07
N ASP A 37 -15.03 -27.33 -10.93
CA ASP A 37 -14.16 -26.15 -10.84
C ASP A 37 -12.96 -26.27 -11.79
N HIS A 38 -12.33 -27.44 -11.83
CA HIS A 38 -11.27 -27.73 -12.79
C HIS A 38 -11.76 -27.67 -14.25
N ALA A 39 -12.99 -28.10 -14.54
CA ALA A 39 -13.55 -28.00 -15.89
C ALA A 39 -13.84 -26.55 -16.29
N VAL A 40 -14.38 -25.73 -15.38
CA VAL A 40 -14.61 -24.30 -15.58
C VAL A 40 -13.29 -23.58 -15.85
N TRP A 41 -12.27 -23.84 -15.03
CA TRP A 41 -10.91 -23.32 -15.24
C TRP A 41 -10.40 -23.64 -16.65
N ARG A 42 -10.43 -24.92 -17.04
CA ARG A 42 -9.98 -25.36 -18.37
C ARG A 42 -10.73 -24.67 -19.50
N PHE A 43 -12.04 -24.53 -19.35
CA PHE A 43 -12.86 -23.86 -20.35
C PHE A 43 -12.43 -22.41 -20.51
N ILE A 44 -12.32 -21.66 -19.41
CA ILE A 44 -11.90 -20.25 -19.43
C ILE A 44 -10.51 -20.11 -20.04
N MET A 45 -9.54 -20.91 -19.59
CA MET A 45 -8.17 -20.86 -20.12
C MET A 45 -8.14 -21.13 -21.62
N ARG A 46 -8.92 -22.09 -22.13
CA ARG A 46 -8.98 -22.38 -23.58
C ARG A 46 -9.58 -21.24 -24.38
N GLN A 47 -10.66 -20.62 -23.90
CA GLN A 47 -11.27 -19.46 -24.55
C GLN A 47 -10.32 -18.25 -24.55
N ASN A 48 -9.77 -17.92 -23.38
CA ASN A 48 -8.84 -16.81 -23.21
C ASN A 48 -7.60 -16.99 -24.08
N ILE A 49 -6.97 -18.17 -24.09
CA ILE A 49 -5.78 -18.42 -24.91
C ILE A 49 -6.07 -18.26 -26.40
N PHE A 50 -7.22 -18.72 -26.88
CA PHE A 50 -7.57 -18.63 -28.31
C PHE A 50 -7.53 -17.18 -28.79
N PHE A 51 -8.15 -16.26 -28.04
CA PHE A 51 -8.19 -14.85 -28.39
C PHE A 51 -6.90 -14.11 -27.99
N LEU A 52 -6.48 -14.22 -26.73
CA LEU A 52 -5.38 -13.43 -26.18
C LEU A 52 -4.02 -13.75 -26.81
N ARG A 53 -3.85 -14.90 -27.47
CA ARG A 53 -2.62 -15.20 -28.23
C ARG A 53 -2.30 -14.12 -29.27
N GLU A 54 -3.31 -13.49 -29.86
CA GLU A 54 -3.14 -12.43 -30.84
C GLU A 54 -3.24 -11.03 -30.24
N TYR A 55 -4.12 -10.83 -29.24
CA TYR A 55 -4.50 -9.51 -28.74
C TYR A 55 -3.84 -9.09 -27.43
N ALA A 56 -3.31 -10.02 -26.63
CA ALA A 56 -2.56 -9.67 -25.43
C ALA A 56 -1.13 -9.20 -25.75
N HIS A 57 -0.51 -8.55 -24.77
CA HIS A 57 0.90 -8.23 -24.81
C HIS A 57 1.72 -9.51 -25.03
N LYS A 58 2.76 -9.42 -25.85
CA LYS A 58 3.55 -10.58 -26.34
C LYS A 58 4.08 -11.51 -25.24
N VAL A 59 4.26 -10.99 -24.03
CA VAL A 59 4.79 -11.74 -22.88
C VAL A 59 3.73 -12.63 -22.22
N TYR A 60 2.44 -12.35 -22.40
CA TYR A 60 1.35 -12.99 -21.67
C TYR A 60 1.35 -14.51 -21.81
N PHE A 61 1.40 -15.02 -23.04
CA PHE A 61 1.26 -16.46 -23.28
C PHE A 61 2.41 -17.27 -22.68
N GLN A 62 3.65 -16.83 -22.90
CA GLN A 62 4.82 -17.47 -22.28
C GLN A 62 4.85 -17.22 -20.76
N GLY A 63 4.32 -16.07 -20.34
CA GLY A 63 4.16 -15.67 -18.96
C GLY A 63 3.35 -16.66 -18.14
N LEU A 64 2.23 -17.14 -18.67
CA LEU A 64 1.39 -18.16 -18.01
C LEU A 64 2.23 -19.38 -17.59
N LEU A 65 3.04 -19.91 -18.51
CA LEU A 65 3.90 -21.06 -18.23
C LEU A 65 5.03 -20.70 -17.24
N ASN A 66 5.60 -19.52 -17.43
CA ASN A 66 6.71 -19.00 -16.62
C ASN A 66 6.29 -18.48 -15.24
N THR A 67 5.01 -18.56 -14.88
CA THR A 67 4.48 -18.30 -13.53
C THR A 67 3.74 -19.49 -12.92
N GLY A 68 3.85 -20.67 -13.55
CA GLY A 68 3.27 -21.91 -13.02
C GLY A 68 1.78 -22.08 -13.27
N ILE A 69 1.22 -21.35 -14.22
CA ILE A 69 -0.18 -21.46 -14.60
C ILE A 69 -0.38 -22.66 -15.53
N SER A 70 -1.19 -23.62 -15.09
CA SER A 70 -1.59 -24.76 -15.90
C SER A 70 -2.86 -24.45 -16.68
N PHE A 71 -2.93 -24.92 -17.92
CA PHE A 71 -4.15 -24.81 -18.74
C PHE A 71 -5.17 -25.92 -18.45
N GLU A 72 -4.75 -27.01 -17.80
CA GLU A 72 -5.57 -28.20 -17.61
C GLU A 72 -6.13 -28.35 -16.18
N ARG A 73 -5.61 -27.59 -15.22
CA ARG A 73 -6.10 -27.58 -13.84
C ARG A 73 -5.83 -26.23 -13.18
N ILE A 74 -6.63 -25.91 -12.17
CA ILE A 74 -6.39 -24.81 -11.24
C ILE A 74 -4.98 -24.95 -10.66
N PRO A 75 -4.15 -23.89 -10.64
CA PRO A 75 -2.77 -23.96 -10.19
C PRO A 75 -2.69 -24.17 -8.67
N ARG A 76 -1.66 -24.90 -8.24
CA ARG A 76 -1.27 -24.96 -6.83
C ARG A 76 -0.35 -23.78 -6.53
N ILE A 77 -0.62 -23.03 -5.47
CA ILE A 77 0.21 -21.88 -5.06
C ILE A 77 1.64 -22.32 -4.75
N GLU A 78 1.83 -23.53 -4.22
CA GLU A 78 3.16 -24.13 -4.02
C GLU A 78 3.92 -24.31 -5.36
N GLU A 79 3.26 -24.88 -6.37
CA GLU A 79 3.86 -25.06 -7.71
C GLU A 79 4.14 -23.71 -8.39
N MET A 80 3.26 -22.71 -8.20
CA MET A 80 3.50 -21.35 -8.66
C MET A 80 4.74 -20.75 -8.00
N ASN A 81 4.89 -20.90 -6.67
CA ASN A 81 6.01 -20.37 -5.90
C ASN A 81 7.38 -20.95 -6.31
N ASP A 82 7.43 -22.23 -6.70
CA ASP A 82 8.65 -22.86 -7.22
C ASP A 82 9.13 -22.22 -8.53
N ILE A 83 8.20 -21.69 -9.32
CA ILE A 83 8.48 -21.07 -10.62
C ILE A 83 8.69 -19.56 -10.45
N LEU A 84 7.79 -18.86 -9.75
CA LEU A 84 7.89 -17.43 -9.44
C LEU A 84 9.19 -17.10 -8.70
N GLY A 85 9.67 -18.01 -7.84
CA GLY A 85 10.94 -17.84 -7.13
C GLY A 85 12.13 -17.65 -8.06
N ARG A 86 12.07 -18.17 -9.29
CA ARG A 86 13.14 -18.03 -10.31
C ARG A 86 13.22 -16.62 -10.89
N ILE A 87 12.14 -15.86 -10.83
CA ILE A 87 12.08 -14.44 -11.25
C ILE A 87 12.04 -13.48 -10.05
N GLY A 88 12.27 -13.99 -8.84
CA GLY A 88 12.32 -13.20 -7.61
C GLY A 88 10.95 -12.77 -7.08
N TRP A 89 9.88 -13.45 -7.50
CA TRP A 89 8.52 -13.23 -7.02
C TRP A 89 8.03 -14.43 -6.20
N GLY A 90 6.94 -14.22 -5.46
CA GLY A 90 6.19 -15.26 -4.78
C GLY A 90 4.69 -15.00 -4.83
N ALA A 91 3.93 -15.90 -4.25
CA ALA A 91 2.49 -15.79 -4.09
C ALA A 91 2.05 -16.35 -2.73
N VAL A 92 1.04 -15.73 -2.14
CA VAL A 92 0.34 -16.21 -0.96
C VAL A 92 -1.15 -16.31 -1.26
N ALA A 93 -1.80 -17.34 -0.73
CA ALA A 93 -3.25 -17.42 -0.74
C ALA A 93 -3.81 -16.52 0.37
N VAL A 94 -4.93 -15.86 0.12
CA VAL A 94 -5.66 -15.08 1.13
C VAL A 94 -7.14 -15.44 1.15
N ASP A 95 -7.77 -15.22 2.30
CA ASP A 95 -9.20 -15.40 2.50
C ASP A 95 -9.90 -14.07 2.20
N GLY A 96 -10.36 -13.90 0.96
CA GLY A 96 -11.10 -12.72 0.51
C GLY A 96 -10.35 -11.37 0.64
N PHE A 97 -11.05 -10.36 1.17
CA PHE A 97 -10.60 -8.96 1.18
C PHE A 97 -9.59 -8.65 2.30
N ILE A 98 -8.34 -8.38 1.91
CA ILE A 98 -7.31 -7.84 2.81
C ILE A 98 -7.30 -6.29 2.78
N PRO A 99 -6.77 -5.61 3.83
CA PRO A 99 -6.65 -4.16 3.81
C PRO A 99 -5.84 -3.66 2.61
N PRO A 100 -6.25 -2.57 1.92
CA PRO A 100 -5.55 -2.06 0.73
C PRO A 100 -4.06 -1.77 0.96
N ALA A 101 -3.72 -1.24 2.15
CA ALA A 101 -2.32 -0.99 2.51
C ALA A 101 -1.50 -2.29 2.59
N ALA A 102 -2.08 -3.37 3.13
CA ALA A 102 -1.42 -4.68 3.19
C ALA A 102 -1.25 -5.28 1.79
N PHE A 103 -2.26 -5.17 0.91
CA PHE A 103 -2.16 -5.58 -0.49
C PHE A 103 -1.01 -4.88 -1.20
N MET A 104 -0.93 -3.55 -1.09
CA MET A 104 0.17 -2.77 -1.68
C MET A 104 1.53 -3.15 -1.09
N GLU A 105 1.60 -3.39 0.22
CA GLU A 105 2.85 -3.78 0.86
C GLU A 105 3.32 -5.17 0.40
N PHE A 106 2.43 -6.15 0.20
CA PHE A 106 2.81 -7.45 -0.40
C PHE A 106 3.48 -7.28 -1.77
N GLN A 107 2.95 -6.39 -2.61
CA GLN A 107 3.53 -6.08 -3.92
C GLN A 107 4.93 -5.44 -3.79
N ALA A 108 5.17 -4.60 -2.77
CA ALA A 108 6.50 -4.04 -2.49
C ALA A 108 7.55 -5.13 -2.19
N TYR A 109 7.11 -6.26 -1.60
CA TYR A 109 7.92 -7.45 -1.34
C TYR A 109 7.90 -8.48 -2.49
N LYS A 110 7.35 -8.12 -3.67
CA LYS A 110 7.22 -9.02 -4.83
C LYS A 110 6.42 -10.28 -4.53
N VAL A 111 5.35 -10.14 -3.76
CA VAL A 111 4.44 -11.24 -3.43
C VAL A 111 3.05 -10.92 -3.94
N LEU A 112 2.53 -11.81 -4.79
CA LEU A 112 1.14 -11.78 -5.22
C LEU A 112 0.21 -12.28 -4.13
N VAL A 113 -0.93 -11.63 -4.04
CA VAL A 113 -2.03 -11.99 -3.15
C VAL A 113 -3.08 -12.69 -4.00
N ILE A 114 -3.34 -13.97 -3.76
CA ILE A 114 -4.21 -14.79 -4.60
C ILE A 114 -5.46 -15.21 -3.81
N ALA A 115 -6.60 -14.63 -4.16
CA ALA A 115 -7.91 -15.17 -3.79
C ALA A 115 -8.08 -16.55 -4.45
N CYS A 116 -8.31 -17.58 -3.63
CA CYS A 116 -8.29 -18.96 -4.09
C CYS A 116 -9.67 -19.48 -4.54
N ASP A 117 -10.75 -18.72 -4.35
CA ASP A 117 -12.07 -19.16 -4.78
C ASP A 117 -12.15 -19.30 -6.31
N MET A 118 -12.94 -20.26 -6.78
CA MET A 118 -13.22 -20.45 -8.20
C MET A 118 -14.63 -19.92 -8.51
N ARG A 119 -14.75 -19.07 -9.54
CA ARG A 119 -16.08 -18.62 -9.99
C ARG A 119 -16.97 -19.77 -10.44
N GLN A 120 -18.27 -19.60 -10.21
CA GLN A 120 -19.30 -20.59 -10.56
C GLN A 120 -19.61 -20.60 -12.07
N ILE A 121 -20.14 -21.71 -12.57
CA ILE A 121 -20.47 -21.88 -13.99
C ILE A 121 -21.45 -20.84 -14.53
N GLN A 122 -22.40 -20.37 -13.72
CA GLN A 122 -23.34 -19.30 -14.11
C GLN A 122 -22.66 -17.92 -14.31
N HIS A 123 -21.43 -17.73 -13.84
CA HIS A 123 -20.67 -16.48 -13.92
C HIS A 123 -19.37 -16.66 -14.71
N ILE A 124 -19.34 -17.60 -15.66
CA ILE A 124 -18.12 -18.01 -16.36
C ILE A 124 -17.47 -16.87 -17.17
N GLU A 125 -18.28 -15.99 -17.75
CA GLU A 125 -17.79 -14.87 -18.56
C GLU A 125 -17.19 -13.75 -17.72
N TYR A 126 -17.70 -13.54 -16.51
CA TYR A 126 -17.29 -12.44 -15.63
C TYR A 126 -17.81 -12.64 -14.19
N THR A 127 -16.98 -12.29 -13.20
CA THR A 127 -17.35 -12.17 -11.78
C THR A 127 -16.90 -10.81 -11.24
N PRO A 128 -17.75 -10.09 -10.47
CA PRO A 128 -17.35 -8.85 -9.81
C PRO A 128 -16.35 -9.05 -8.66
N ALA A 129 -16.33 -10.25 -8.07
CA ALA A 129 -15.39 -10.60 -7.00
C ALA A 129 -14.13 -11.27 -7.58
N PRO A 130 -12.92 -10.88 -7.13
CA PRO A 130 -11.69 -11.52 -7.56
C PRO A 130 -11.69 -13.02 -7.19
N ASP A 131 -11.24 -13.84 -8.14
CA ASP A 131 -11.17 -15.29 -8.02
C ASP A 131 -9.80 -15.79 -8.52
N ILE A 132 -9.51 -17.08 -8.38
CA ILE A 132 -8.20 -17.62 -8.74
C ILE A 132 -7.88 -17.46 -10.24
N VAL A 133 -8.88 -17.38 -11.11
CA VAL A 133 -8.66 -17.08 -12.53
C VAL A 133 -8.15 -15.66 -12.70
N HIS A 134 -8.80 -14.69 -12.07
CA HIS A 134 -8.40 -13.29 -12.10
C HIS A 134 -6.98 -13.10 -11.56
N GLU A 135 -6.72 -13.62 -10.37
CA GLU A 135 -5.45 -13.43 -9.68
C GLU A 135 -4.30 -14.19 -10.34
N ALA A 136 -4.49 -15.47 -10.63
CA ALA A 136 -3.41 -16.31 -11.13
C ALA A 136 -3.21 -16.15 -12.65
N ALA A 137 -4.28 -16.15 -13.46
CA ALA A 137 -4.16 -16.07 -14.91
C ALA A 137 -4.21 -14.62 -15.43
N GLY A 138 -4.77 -13.67 -14.69
CA GLY A 138 -4.77 -12.25 -15.06
C GLY A 138 -3.47 -11.54 -14.68
N HIS A 139 -3.14 -11.52 -13.39
CA HIS A 139 -2.01 -10.72 -12.87
C HIS A 139 -0.64 -11.37 -13.08
N ALA A 140 -0.49 -12.65 -12.71
CA ALA A 140 0.82 -13.29 -12.68
C ALA A 140 1.58 -13.28 -14.02
N PRO A 141 0.98 -13.56 -15.19
CA PRO A 141 1.73 -13.79 -16.42
C PRO A 141 2.57 -12.61 -16.91
N ILE A 142 2.13 -11.37 -16.68
CA ILE A 142 2.84 -10.18 -17.18
C ILE A 142 4.12 -9.90 -16.37
N ILE A 143 4.17 -10.37 -15.12
CA ILE A 143 5.29 -10.16 -14.17
C ILE A 143 6.62 -10.74 -14.66
N VAL A 144 6.58 -11.70 -15.60
CA VAL A 144 7.80 -12.23 -16.21
C VAL A 144 8.56 -11.18 -17.02
N ASP A 145 7.88 -10.11 -17.44
CA ASP A 145 8.50 -8.93 -18.00
C ASP A 145 9.15 -8.10 -16.89
N ARG A 146 10.45 -7.85 -17.04
CA ARG A 146 11.24 -7.18 -16.01
C ARG A 146 10.77 -5.76 -15.74
N GLU A 147 10.42 -4.99 -16.77
CA GLU A 147 10.00 -3.60 -16.61
C GLU A 147 8.65 -3.53 -15.89
N TYR A 148 7.71 -4.40 -16.26
CA TYR A 148 6.43 -4.51 -15.57
C TYR A 148 6.59 -4.98 -14.12
N SER A 149 7.43 -5.97 -13.86
CA SER A 149 7.73 -6.45 -12.50
C SER A 149 8.32 -5.34 -11.62
N GLU A 150 9.27 -4.56 -12.15
CA GLU A 150 9.83 -3.40 -11.44
C GLU A 150 8.77 -2.31 -11.21
N TYR A 151 7.89 -2.06 -12.19
CA TYR A 151 6.76 -1.14 -12.05
C TYR A 151 5.80 -1.60 -10.94
N LEU A 152 5.38 -2.87 -10.93
CA LEU A 152 4.42 -3.39 -9.96
C LEU A 152 4.99 -3.38 -8.53
N GLN A 153 6.27 -3.76 -8.37
CA GLN A 153 6.96 -3.61 -7.09
C GLN A 153 6.96 -2.16 -6.62
N ARG A 154 7.34 -1.24 -7.52
CA ARG A 154 7.41 0.18 -7.22
C ARG A 154 6.04 0.76 -6.90
N PHE A 155 4.98 0.28 -7.57
CA PHE A 155 3.60 0.65 -7.28
C PHE A 155 3.22 0.24 -5.86
N GLY A 156 3.59 -0.98 -5.44
CA GLY A 156 3.43 -1.44 -4.07
C GLY A 156 4.17 -0.57 -3.04
N GLU A 157 5.42 -0.20 -3.31
CA GLU A 157 6.22 0.68 -2.42
C GLU A 157 5.59 2.07 -2.25
N VAL A 158 5.01 2.62 -3.33
CA VAL A 158 4.31 3.91 -3.30
C VAL A 158 2.96 3.76 -2.59
N GLY A 159 2.22 2.70 -2.89
CA GLY A 159 0.91 2.41 -2.29
C GLY A 159 0.97 2.14 -0.79
N ALA A 160 2.01 1.46 -0.31
CA ALA A 160 2.25 1.26 1.12
C ALA A 160 2.47 2.58 1.88
N LYS A 161 2.77 3.69 1.18
CA LYS A 161 2.97 5.03 1.75
C LYS A 161 1.82 5.99 1.45
N ALA A 162 0.83 5.58 0.66
CA ALA A 162 -0.31 6.42 0.31
C ALA A 162 -1.23 6.59 1.52
N MET A 163 -1.56 7.84 1.87
CA MET A 163 -2.48 8.11 2.97
C MET A 163 -3.92 7.88 2.53
N SER A 164 -4.64 7.06 3.28
CA SER A 164 -6.11 6.96 3.20
C SER A 164 -6.76 8.03 4.06
N SER A 165 -7.90 8.56 3.61
CA SER A 165 -8.74 9.38 4.48
C SER A 165 -9.47 8.49 5.50
N LYS A 166 -9.93 9.09 6.60
CA LYS A 166 -10.82 8.41 7.54
C LYS A 166 -12.05 7.79 6.87
N LYS A 167 -12.63 8.49 5.88
CA LYS A 167 -13.81 8.02 5.18
C LYS A 167 -13.53 6.82 4.30
N ASP A 168 -12.33 6.73 3.71
CA ASP A 168 -11.92 5.55 2.96
C ASP A 168 -11.83 4.33 3.88
N PHE A 169 -11.30 4.51 5.09
CA PHE A 169 -11.21 3.45 6.09
C PHE A 169 -12.61 3.03 6.58
N GLU A 170 -13.51 3.98 6.84
CA GLU A 170 -14.90 3.70 7.21
C GLU A 170 -15.65 2.95 6.11
N LEU A 171 -15.40 3.29 4.83
CA LEU A 171 -15.97 2.58 3.69
C LEU A 171 -15.40 1.16 3.58
N TYR A 172 -14.09 0.99 3.73
CA TYR A 172 -13.45 -0.33 3.73
C TYR A 172 -14.06 -1.24 4.80
N GLU A 173 -14.18 -0.77 6.05
CA GLU A 173 -14.78 -1.58 7.12
C GLU A 173 -16.25 -1.91 6.85
N ALA A 174 -17.01 -1.00 6.24
CA ALA A 174 -18.39 -1.26 5.84
C ALA A 174 -18.48 -2.35 4.75
N ILE A 175 -17.60 -2.30 3.73
CA ILE A 175 -17.53 -3.31 2.67
C ILE A 175 -17.11 -4.66 3.25
N ARG A 176 -16.08 -4.68 4.09
CA ARG A 176 -15.60 -5.90 4.76
C ARG A 176 -16.69 -6.54 5.60
N HIS A 177 -17.42 -5.74 6.38
CA HIS A 177 -18.55 -6.21 7.18
C HIS A 177 -19.66 -6.81 6.31
N LEU A 178 -20.02 -6.13 5.21
CA LEU A 178 -21.01 -6.64 4.25
C LEU A 178 -20.58 -7.96 3.61
N SER A 179 -19.31 -8.12 3.25
CA SER A 179 -18.77 -9.37 2.68
C SER A 179 -18.92 -10.52 3.66
N ILE A 180 -18.49 -10.32 4.91
CA ILE A 180 -18.62 -11.32 5.99
C ILE A 180 -20.09 -11.71 6.20
N LEU A 181 -21.02 -10.75 6.17
CA LEU A 181 -22.45 -11.05 6.29
C LEU A 181 -22.98 -11.87 5.11
N LYS A 182 -22.58 -11.55 3.87
CA LYS A 182 -23.01 -12.28 2.67
C LYS A 182 -22.49 -13.72 2.63
N GLU A 183 -21.34 -13.99 3.23
CA GLU A 183 -20.72 -15.32 3.26
C GLU A 183 -21.21 -16.19 4.43
N ARG A 184 -21.80 -15.59 5.48
CA ARG A 184 -22.30 -16.33 6.64
C ARG A 184 -23.51 -17.21 6.27
N PRO A 185 -23.45 -18.54 6.52
CA PRO A 185 -24.62 -19.40 6.36
C PRO A 185 -25.75 -18.93 7.30
N ASN A 186 -26.92 -18.63 6.75
CA ASN A 186 -28.10 -18.13 7.48
C ASN A 186 -27.98 -16.70 8.05
N ALA A 187 -27.20 -15.81 7.42
CA ALA A 187 -27.25 -14.39 7.75
C ALA A 187 -28.67 -13.82 7.58
N ASP A 188 -29.09 -12.95 8.50
CA ASP A 188 -30.40 -12.30 8.42
C ASP A 188 -30.43 -11.36 7.20
N PRO A 189 -31.37 -11.54 6.25
CA PRO A 189 -31.51 -10.64 5.10
C PRO A 189 -31.59 -9.16 5.47
N ARG A 190 -32.12 -8.83 6.66
CA ARG A 190 -32.18 -7.44 7.16
C ARG A 190 -30.81 -6.88 7.49
N GLU A 191 -29.94 -7.67 8.13
CA GLU A 191 -28.55 -7.27 8.43
C GLU A 191 -27.78 -7.00 7.13
N ILE A 192 -27.97 -7.84 6.10
CA ILE A 192 -27.36 -7.63 4.79
C ILE A 192 -27.87 -6.35 4.14
N GLU A 193 -29.18 -6.08 4.19
CA GLU A 193 -29.77 -4.87 3.63
C GLU A 193 -29.27 -3.60 4.34
N GLU A 194 -29.15 -3.62 5.66
CA GLU A 194 -28.62 -2.51 6.46
C GLU A 194 -27.15 -2.24 6.14
N ALA A 195 -26.32 -3.28 6.10
CA ALA A 195 -24.91 -3.16 5.74
C ALA A 195 -24.74 -2.66 4.29
N GLN A 196 -25.58 -3.11 3.36
CA GLN A 196 -25.60 -2.64 1.97
C GLN A 196 -25.95 -1.15 1.89
N LYS A 197 -26.98 -0.69 2.60
CA LYS A 197 -27.34 0.73 2.68
C LYS A 197 -26.23 1.58 3.30
N LEU A 198 -25.52 1.05 4.29
CA LEU A 198 -24.38 1.73 4.89
C LEU A 198 -23.25 1.91 3.88
N VAL A 199 -22.88 0.87 3.13
CA VAL A 199 -21.87 0.96 2.06
C VAL A 199 -22.28 2.02 1.03
N GLU A 200 -23.51 1.97 0.52
CA GLU A 200 -24.01 2.93 -0.47
C GLU A 200 -24.00 4.37 0.06
N HIS A 201 -24.39 4.57 1.32
CA HIS A 201 -24.35 5.86 1.97
C HIS A 201 -22.91 6.39 2.08
N ARG A 202 -21.96 5.55 2.49
CA ARG A 202 -20.54 5.93 2.61
C ARG A 202 -19.92 6.27 1.27
N GLN A 203 -20.17 5.45 0.24
CA GLN A 203 -19.71 5.69 -1.13
C GLN A 203 -20.17 7.06 -1.66
N LYS A 204 -21.43 7.44 -1.39
CA LYS A 204 -21.99 8.74 -1.81
C LYS A 204 -21.40 9.95 -1.05
N ASN A 205 -20.74 9.73 0.09
CA ASN A 205 -20.30 10.80 0.99
C ASN A 205 -18.77 10.85 1.23
N LEU A 206 -17.97 10.23 0.34
CA LEU A 206 -16.49 10.23 0.45
C LEU A 206 -15.90 11.65 0.41
N GLY A 207 -16.43 12.53 -0.44
CA GLY A 207 -15.86 13.87 -0.65
C GLY A 207 -14.64 13.81 -1.58
N GLU A 208 -13.64 14.67 -1.32
CA GLU A 208 -12.41 14.68 -2.11
C GLU A 208 -11.62 13.37 -1.96
N PRO A 209 -11.07 12.83 -3.05
CA PRO A 209 -10.34 11.57 -3.02
C PRO A 209 -9.02 11.71 -2.25
N SER A 210 -8.71 10.73 -1.41
CA SER A 210 -7.40 10.62 -0.77
C SER A 210 -6.30 10.22 -1.76
N GLU A 211 -5.05 10.27 -1.32
CA GLU A 211 -3.92 9.77 -2.12
C GLU A 211 -4.10 8.30 -2.47
N MET A 212 -4.58 7.49 -1.53
CA MET A 212 -4.87 6.08 -1.78
C MET A 212 -6.00 5.91 -2.82
N ALA A 213 -7.05 6.73 -2.77
CA ALA A 213 -8.12 6.68 -3.75
C ALA A 213 -7.66 7.08 -5.16
N LEU A 214 -6.83 8.12 -5.27
CA LEU A 214 -6.23 8.55 -6.53
C LEU A 214 -5.27 7.49 -7.10
N LEU A 215 -4.42 6.92 -6.24
CA LEU A 215 -3.53 5.82 -6.63
C LEU A 215 -4.32 4.58 -7.06
N SER A 216 -5.41 4.25 -6.38
CA SER A 216 -6.27 3.13 -6.77
C SER A 216 -6.89 3.30 -8.16
N ARG A 217 -7.16 4.53 -8.59
CA ARG A 217 -7.60 4.80 -9.97
C ARG A 217 -6.48 4.57 -10.98
N LEU A 218 -5.26 5.00 -10.66
CA LEU A 218 -4.10 4.67 -11.50
C LEU A 218 -3.93 3.15 -11.61
N HIS A 219 -4.00 2.41 -10.50
CA HIS A 219 -3.95 0.95 -10.49
C HIS A 219 -5.03 0.32 -11.38
N TRP A 220 -6.27 0.81 -11.25
CA TRP A 220 -7.39 0.31 -12.04
C TRP A 220 -7.17 0.50 -13.54
N TRP A 221 -6.74 1.69 -13.96
CA TRP A 221 -6.52 2.02 -15.37
C TRP A 221 -5.21 1.47 -15.95
N THR A 222 -4.38 0.81 -15.14
CA THR A 222 -3.15 0.16 -15.57
C THR A 222 -3.17 -1.34 -15.29
N VAL A 223 -2.95 -1.74 -14.04
CA VAL A 223 -2.79 -3.13 -13.62
C VAL A 223 -4.06 -3.94 -13.92
N GLU A 224 -5.25 -3.36 -13.74
CA GLU A 224 -6.52 -4.07 -13.97
C GLU A 224 -7.03 -3.97 -15.42
N PHE A 225 -7.08 -2.75 -15.96
CA PHE A 225 -7.72 -2.47 -17.26
C PHE A 225 -6.80 -1.70 -18.22
N GLY A 226 -5.49 -1.90 -18.12
CA GLY A 226 -4.52 -1.25 -18.98
C GLY A 226 -4.36 -1.87 -20.38
N LEU A 227 -4.13 -0.99 -21.34
CA LEU A 227 -3.72 -1.31 -22.71
C LEU A 227 -2.32 -0.75 -23.00
N ILE A 228 -1.59 -1.37 -23.93
CA ILE A 228 -0.20 -1.01 -24.27
C ILE A 228 0.01 -0.95 -25.79
N GLY A 229 0.78 0.02 -26.28
CA GLY A 229 1.10 0.20 -27.70
C GLY A 229 0.53 1.49 -28.29
N THR A 230 -0.03 1.43 -29.49
CA THR A 230 -0.66 2.60 -30.14
C THR A 230 -2.15 2.65 -29.86
N LEU A 231 -2.78 3.82 -30.04
CA LEU A 231 -4.23 3.97 -29.84
C LEU A 231 -5.05 3.18 -30.87
N GLU A 232 -4.51 3.02 -32.08
CA GLU A 232 -5.16 2.35 -33.20
C GLU A 232 -5.11 0.82 -33.08
N ASN A 233 -4.02 0.29 -32.52
CA ASN A 233 -3.82 -1.16 -32.36
C ASN A 233 -3.16 -1.50 -31.01
N PRO A 234 -3.86 -1.23 -29.90
CA PRO A 234 -3.34 -1.54 -28.57
C PRO A 234 -3.36 -3.05 -28.32
N LYS A 235 -2.50 -3.49 -27.40
CA LYS A 235 -2.49 -4.84 -26.82
C LYS A 235 -2.97 -4.81 -25.38
N ILE A 236 -3.51 -5.94 -24.93
CA ILE A 236 -4.07 -6.10 -23.59
C ILE A 236 -2.97 -6.51 -22.61
N TYR A 237 -2.85 -5.84 -21.47
CA TYR A 237 -2.01 -6.32 -20.35
C TYR A 237 -2.71 -6.26 -18.98
N GLY A 238 -3.81 -5.51 -18.86
CA GLY A 238 -4.57 -5.44 -17.61
C GLY A 238 -5.21 -6.76 -17.22
N ALA A 239 -5.07 -7.16 -15.95
CA ALA A 239 -5.50 -8.45 -15.44
C ALA A 239 -7.02 -8.69 -15.53
N GLY A 240 -7.84 -7.66 -15.29
CA GLY A 240 -9.29 -7.70 -15.46
C GLY A 240 -9.70 -8.05 -16.89
N LEU A 241 -8.96 -7.54 -17.88
CA LEU A 241 -9.16 -7.88 -19.28
C LEU A 241 -8.62 -9.27 -19.61
N LEU A 242 -7.42 -9.63 -19.13
CA LEU A 242 -6.79 -10.93 -19.40
C LEU A 242 -7.54 -12.13 -18.81
N SER A 243 -8.35 -11.89 -17.76
CA SER A 243 -9.14 -12.91 -17.07
C SER A 243 -10.62 -12.93 -17.44
N SER A 244 -11.06 -12.03 -18.34
CA SER A 244 -12.45 -11.92 -18.78
C SER A 244 -12.61 -12.36 -20.24
N ILE A 245 -13.41 -13.41 -20.47
CA ILE A 245 -13.68 -13.91 -21.83
C ILE A 245 -14.38 -12.82 -22.65
N GLY A 246 -15.40 -12.17 -22.08
CA GLY A 246 -16.21 -11.18 -22.80
C GLY A 246 -15.50 -9.84 -22.93
N GLU A 247 -14.91 -9.35 -21.84
CA GLU A 247 -14.36 -7.99 -21.82
C GLU A 247 -13.03 -7.87 -22.56
N SER A 248 -12.23 -8.94 -22.64
CA SER A 248 -11.05 -8.99 -23.50
C SER A 248 -11.37 -8.72 -24.97
N VAL A 249 -12.54 -9.14 -25.45
CA VAL A 249 -12.98 -8.88 -26.83
C VAL A 249 -13.57 -7.47 -26.93
N SER A 250 -14.54 -7.14 -26.09
CA SER A 250 -15.26 -5.87 -26.21
C SER A 250 -14.39 -4.65 -25.94
N CYS A 251 -13.31 -4.78 -25.15
CA CYS A 251 -12.42 -3.66 -24.85
C CYS A 251 -11.74 -3.06 -26.09
N LEU A 252 -11.57 -3.85 -27.15
CA LEU A 252 -10.95 -3.42 -28.40
C LEU A 252 -11.96 -2.83 -29.40
N GLU A 253 -13.26 -2.94 -29.15
CA GLU A 253 -14.30 -2.40 -30.02
C GLU A 253 -14.26 -0.86 -30.09
N PRO A 254 -14.66 -0.23 -31.21
CA PRO A 254 -14.70 1.23 -31.34
C PRO A 254 -15.61 1.94 -30.33
N SER A 255 -16.56 1.21 -29.73
CA SER A 255 -17.47 1.70 -28.69
C SER A 255 -16.75 2.08 -27.39
N VAL A 256 -15.63 1.43 -27.07
CA VAL A 256 -14.80 1.72 -25.90
C VAL A 256 -13.75 2.77 -26.27
N LYS A 257 -13.74 3.91 -25.59
CA LYS A 257 -12.80 5.00 -25.91
C LYS A 257 -11.38 4.66 -25.46
N LYS A 258 -10.39 4.80 -26.35
CA LYS A 258 -8.97 4.65 -26.04
C LYS A 258 -8.36 6.02 -25.76
N ILE A 259 -7.72 6.17 -24.60
CA ILE A 259 -7.14 7.44 -24.13
C ILE A 259 -5.64 7.23 -23.89
N PRO A 260 -4.74 8.14 -24.32
CA PRO A 260 -3.34 8.08 -23.92
C PRO A 260 -3.20 8.07 -22.40
N TYR A 261 -2.42 7.13 -21.86
CA TYR A 261 -2.14 7.09 -20.44
C TYR A 261 -1.31 8.31 -20.01
N SER A 262 -1.72 8.95 -18.91
CA SER A 262 -1.01 10.04 -18.24
C SER A 262 -1.44 10.07 -16.77
N ILE A 263 -0.87 10.96 -15.97
CA ILE A 263 -1.30 11.19 -14.59
C ILE A 263 -2.79 11.57 -14.48
N ASP A 264 -3.42 12.07 -15.56
CA ASP A 264 -4.84 12.44 -15.58
C ASP A 264 -5.77 11.24 -15.35
N ALA A 265 -5.29 10.00 -15.54
CA ALA A 265 -6.06 8.80 -15.22
C ALA A 265 -6.54 8.77 -13.75
N GLN A 266 -5.85 9.46 -12.83
CA GLN A 266 -6.30 9.61 -11.44
C GLN A 266 -7.65 10.37 -11.31
N ASN A 267 -8.05 11.13 -12.32
CA ASN A 267 -9.29 11.90 -12.32
C ASN A 267 -10.50 11.09 -12.82
N TYR A 268 -10.28 9.87 -13.31
CA TYR A 268 -11.31 8.99 -13.83
C TYR A 268 -11.73 7.99 -12.76
N ALA A 269 -12.91 8.20 -12.18
CA ALA A 269 -13.53 7.19 -11.31
C ALA A 269 -14.01 5.99 -12.15
N PHE A 270 -14.09 4.82 -11.51
CA PHE A 270 -14.50 3.57 -12.16
C PHE A 270 -15.67 2.92 -11.41
N ASP A 271 -16.39 2.07 -12.14
CA ASP A 271 -17.44 1.21 -11.62
C ASP A 271 -17.02 -0.24 -11.83
N ILE A 272 -16.94 -0.99 -10.73
CA ILE A 272 -16.52 -2.39 -10.71
C ILE A 272 -17.64 -3.34 -11.16
N THR A 273 -18.88 -2.84 -11.31
CA THR A 273 -20.06 -3.67 -11.59
C THR A 273 -20.44 -3.69 -13.07
N THR A 274 -19.81 -2.84 -13.87
CA THR A 274 -20.11 -2.67 -15.29
C THR A 274 -18.83 -2.75 -16.13
N ARG A 275 -19.00 -2.96 -17.44
CA ARG A 275 -17.87 -2.96 -18.38
C ARG A 275 -17.30 -1.56 -18.52
N GLN A 276 -15.99 -1.46 -18.73
CA GLN A 276 -15.31 -0.18 -18.74
C GLN A 276 -15.60 0.61 -20.03
N PRO A 277 -16.17 1.83 -19.95
CA PRO A 277 -16.56 2.60 -21.14
C PRO A 277 -15.38 3.27 -21.86
N HIS A 278 -14.23 3.35 -21.18
CA HIS A 278 -12.98 3.90 -21.69
C HIS A 278 -11.81 3.17 -21.05
N LEU A 279 -10.67 3.16 -21.74
CA LEU A 279 -9.44 2.51 -21.30
C LEU A 279 -8.23 3.37 -21.66
N PHE A 280 -7.16 3.20 -20.89
CA PHE A 280 -5.92 3.95 -21.08
C PHE A 280 -4.86 3.11 -21.77
N VAL A 281 -4.15 3.73 -22.71
CA VAL A 281 -3.10 3.10 -23.52
C VAL A 281 -1.75 3.70 -23.15
N CYS A 282 -0.87 2.91 -22.54
CA CYS A 282 0.53 3.30 -22.31
C CYS A 282 1.41 2.95 -23.53
N ARG A 283 2.52 3.67 -23.72
CA ARG A 283 3.46 3.38 -24.82
C ARG A 283 4.20 2.07 -24.61
N ASP A 284 4.72 1.90 -23.40
CA ASP A 284 5.49 0.77 -22.91
C ASP A 284 5.36 0.69 -21.37
N PHE A 285 6.02 -0.27 -20.73
CA PHE A 285 5.99 -0.40 -19.26
C PHE A 285 6.83 0.65 -18.55
N GLN A 286 7.90 1.16 -19.18
CA GLN A 286 8.65 2.30 -18.64
C GLN A 286 7.76 3.54 -18.48
N HIS A 287 6.88 3.80 -19.44
CA HIS A 287 5.90 4.90 -19.35
C HIS A 287 4.98 4.77 -18.13
N LEU A 288 4.62 3.55 -17.71
CA LEU A 288 3.84 3.33 -16.48
C LEU A 288 4.60 3.81 -15.25
N LYS A 289 5.91 3.48 -15.20
CA LYS A 289 6.81 3.90 -14.13
C LYS A 289 7.01 5.41 -14.11
N ASP A 290 7.18 6.03 -15.28
CA ASP A 290 7.35 7.49 -15.38
C ASP A 290 6.14 8.24 -14.79
N VAL A 291 4.91 7.84 -15.17
CA VAL A 291 3.68 8.44 -14.64
C VAL A 291 3.50 8.15 -13.15
N LEU A 292 3.89 6.96 -12.68
CA LEU A 292 3.85 6.64 -11.26
C LEU A 292 4.82 7.51 -10.45
N GLU A 293 6.02 7.78 -10.94
CA GLU A 293 6.96 8.69 -10.27
C GLU A 293 6.47 10.14 -10.30
N GLU A 294 5.85 10.56 -11.41
CA GLU A 294 5.17 11.86 -11.50
C GLU A 294 4.11 11.99 -10.40
N PHE A 295 3.22 11.00 -10.27
CA PHE A 295 2.22 10.95 -9.21
C PHE A 295 2.87 10.93 -7.82
N ALA A 296 3.84 10.04 -7.60
CA ALA A 296 4.51 9.90 -6.31
C ALA A 296 5.18 11.19 -5.86
N SER A 297 5.72 11.99 -6.79
CA SER A 297 6.36 13.29 -6.48
C SER A 297 5.40 14.29 -5.83
N THR A 298 4.08 14.12 -6.03
CA THR A 298 3.02 14.96 -5.44
C THR A 298 2.54 14.47 -4.08
N MET A 299 2.93 13.25 -3.67
CA MET A 299 2.41 12.62 -2.45
C MET A 299 3.07 13.15 -1.18
N ALA A 300 2.33 13.07 -0.06
CA ALA A 300 2.71 13.54 1.26
C ALA A 300 4.10 13.05 1.70
N PHE A 301 4.40 11.78 1.45
CA PHE A 301 5.66 11.16 1.87
C PHE A 301 6.88 11.63 1.05
N LYS A 302 6.68 12.20 -0.14
CA LYS A 302 7.74 12.80 -0.96
C LYS A 302 7.87 14.29 -0.73
N VAL A 303 6.74 15.01 -0.67
CA VAL A 303 6.70 16.47 -0.46
C VAL A 303 7.13 16.83 0.97
N GLY A 304 6.64 16.08 1.96
CA GLY A 304 6.94 16.31 3.37
C GLY A 304 6.48 17.68 3.89
N GLY A 305 7.19 18.19 4.90
CA GLY A 305 6.95 19.50 5.50
C GLY A 305 5.52 19.68 6.04
N LEU A 306 5.02 20.91 5.98
CA LEU A 306 3.67 21.24 6.47
C LEU A 306 2.58 20.48 5.70
N HIS A 307 2.73 20.33 4.39
CA HIS A 307 1.77 19.60 3.55
C HIS A 307 1.60 18.14 4.03
N GLY A 308 2.71 17.42 4.21
CA GLY A 308 2.66 16.03 4.67
C GLY A 308 2.11 15.90 6.09
N ILE A 309 2.45 16.83 7.00
CA ILE A 309 1.92 16.81 8.37
C ILE A 309 0.41 17.11 8.39
N ASN A 310 -0.07 18.07 7.59
CA ASN A 310 -1.51 18.36 7.50
C ASN A 310 -2.28 17.14 6.98
N LYS A 311 -1.79 16.47 5.93
CA LYS A 311 -2.39 15.22 5.46
C LYS A 311 -2.42 14.12 6.54
N ALA A 312 -1.34 14.00 7.33
CA ALA A 312 -1.29 13.07 8.46
C ALA A 312 -2.27 13.43 9.60
N ILE A 313 -2.60 14.71 9.78
CA ILE A 313 -3.64 15.14 10.74
C ILE A 313 -5.04 14.86 10.18
N GLU A 314 -5.26 15.15 8.90
CA GLU A 314 -6.52 14.94 8.19
C GLU A 314 -6.91 13.45 8.11
N CYS A 315 -5.91 12.55 7.98
CA CYS A 315 -6.18 11.12 7.90
C CYS A 315 -6.76 10.52 9.19
N GLN A 316 -6.52 11.16 10.35
CA GLN A 316 -6.94 10.69 11.68
C GLN A 316 -6.57 9.23 11.97
N ASN A 317 -5.47 8.76 11.39
CA ASN A 317 -4.96 7.41 11.55
C ASN A 317 -3.47 7.45 11.87
N VAL A 318 -2.90 6.29 12.19
CA VAL A 318 -1.47 6.17 12.43
C VAL A 318 -0.72 6.54 11.15
N ALA A 319 0.12 7.55 11.25
CA ALA A 319 1.10 7.91 10.24
C ALA A 319 2.49 7.90 10.87
N THR A 320 3.52 8.02 10.05
CA THR A 320 4.91 8.13 10.50
C THR A 320 5.53 9.40 9.93
N CYS A 321 6.13 10.21 10.80
CA CYS A 321 6.97 11.34 10.42
C CYS A 321 8.43 10.99 10.65
N GLU A 322 9.27 11.19 9.65
CA GLU A 322 10.72 10.98 9.72
C GLU A 322 11.46 12.32 9.74
N TYR A 323 12.31 12.51 10.76
CA TYR A 323 13.15 13.70 10.89
C TYR A 323 14.45 13.56 10.08
N SER A 324 15.16 14.67 9.87
CA SER A 324 16.48 14.66 9.20
C SER A 324 17.56 13.83 9.92
N SER A 325 17.34 13.53 11.21
CA SER A 325 18.16 12.59 11.99
C SER A 325 17.94 11.11 11.61
N GLY A 326 16.84 10.80 10.92
CA GLY A 326 16.34 9.44 10.70
C GLY A 326 15.44 8.91 11.82
N LEU A 327 15.19 9.72 12.86
CA LEU A 327 14.20 9.37 13.88
C LEU A 327 12.82 9.33 13.24
N GLN A 328 12.05 8.29 13.53
CA GLN A 328 10.69 8.10 13.07
C GLN A 328 9.75 8.19 14.27
N VAL A 329 8.74 9.05 14.20
CA VAL A 329 7.63 9.12 15.16
C VAL A 329 6.40 8.58 14.48
N SER A 330 5.81 7.52 15.03
CA SER A 330 4.55 6.96 14.56
C SER A 330 3.45 7.18 15.58
N GLY A 331 2.28 7.60 15.12
CA GLY A 331 1.10 7.86 15.96
C GLY A 331 0.01 8.60 15.20
N VAL A 332 -1.08 8.93 15.89
CA VAL A 332 -2.15 9.76 15.30
C VAL A 332 -1.79 11.23 15.51
N PHE A 333 -1.47 11.94 14.43
CA PHE A 333 -1.09 13.35 14.48
C PHE A 333 -2.32 14.24 14.71
N THR A 334 -2.21 15.19 15.63
CA THR A 334 -3.34 16.06 16.02
C THR A 334 -3.02 17.54 15.97
N GLU A 335 -1.73 17.89 15.92
CA GLU A 335 -1.32 19.29 15.95
C GLU A 335 -0.01 19.49 15.20
N VAL A 336 0.06 20.61 14.48
CA VAL A 336 1.29 21.22 13.98
C VAL A 336 1.28 22.70 14.33
N VAL A 337 2.41 23.22 14.80
CA VAL A 337 2.63 24.65 14.98
C VAL A 337 3.65 25.08 13.93
N THR A 338 3.41 26.22 13.30
CA THR A 338 4.30 26.79 12.29
C THR A 338 4.87 28.13 12.74
N ASP A 339 5.99 28.52 12.12
CA ASP A 339 6.44 29.91 12.16
C ASP A 339 5.68 30.78 11.13
N GLU A 340 6.09 32.05 11.04
CA GLU A 340 5.57 33.06 10.10
C GLU A 340 5.76 32.72 8.61
N ASN A 341 6.65 31.76 8.29
CA ASN A 341 6.91 31.29 6.93
C ASN A 341 6.22 29.94 6.64
N ASN A 342 5.28 29.51 7.49
CA ASN A 342 4.63 28.20 7.42
C ASN A 342 5.59 27.00 7.57
N ALA A 343 6.79 27.20 8.15
CA ALA A 343 7.68 26.09 8.45
C ALA A 343 7.22 25.39 9.76
N PRO A 344 7.06 24.06 9.79
CA PRO A 344 6.72 23.35 11.02
C PRO A 344 7.79 23.52 12.10
N VAL A 345 7.40 23.98 13.28
CA VAL A 345 8.27 24.17 14.45
C VAL A 345 7.92 23.24 15.61
N PHE A 346 6.73 22.62 15.57
CA PHE A 346 6.32 21.62 16.54
C PHE A 346 5.28 20.70 15.91
N LEU A 347 5.30 19.43 16.27
CA LEU A 347 4.23 18.48 15.97
C LEU A 347 3.81 17.71 17.23
N ARG A 348 2.57 17.23 17.23
CA ARG A 348 2.02 16.38 18.29
C ARG A 348 1.28 15.20 17.72
N THR A 349 1.49 14.06 18.36
CA THR A 349 0.63 12.88 18.27
C THR A 349 -0.17 12.71 19.56
N SER A 350 -1.33 12.06 19.47
CA SER A 350 -2.17 11.72 20.61
C SER A 350 -2.36 10.21 20.74
N GLY A 351 -2.53 9.73 21.97
CA GLY A 351 -2.70 8.32 22.26
C GLY A 351 -1.42 7.51 22.06
N LYS A 352 -1.53 6.23 21.69
CA LYS A 352 -0.38 5.35 21.56
C LYS A 352 0.53 5.79 20.40
N SER A 353 1.77 6.13 20.73
CA SER A 353 2.81 6.47 19.78
C SER A 353 4.04 5.59 19.95
N ALA A 354 4.90 5.52 18.95
CA ALA A 354 6.16 4.79 19.02
C ALA A 354 7.28 5.54 18.30
N LEU A 355 8.50 5.38 18.80
CA LEU A 355 9.70 5.90 18.13
C LEU A 355 10.46 4.75 17.48
N ALA A 356 10.91 4.98 16.26
CA ALA A 356 11.68 4.03 15.48
C ALA A 356 12.89 4.68 14.82
N PHE A 357 13.82 3.84 14.37
CA PHE A 357 14.91 4.21 13.49
C PHE A 357 15.09 3.09 12.46
N ALA A 358 15.14 3.45 11.17
CA ALA A 358 15.21 2.48 10.08
C ALA A 358 14.13 1.38 10.18
N ASN A 359 12.88 1.79 10.45
CA ASN A 359 11.70 0.93 10.60
C ASN A 359 11.79 -0.11 11.74
N LYS A 360 12.66 0.13 12.72
CA LYS A 360 12.75 -0.70 13.93
C LYS A 360 12.47 0.15 15.16
N GLU A 361 11.55 -0.31 16.01
CA GLU A 361 11.24 0.34 17.28
C GLU A 361 12.52 0.57 18.09
N LEU A 362 12.66 1.76 18.67
CA LEU A 362 13.72 2.06 19.61
C LEU A 362 13.40 1.42 20.96
N GLU A 363 14.39 0.74 21.53
CA GLU A 363 14.24 0.06 22.82
C GLU A 363 13.71 1.01 23.91
N GLY A 364 12.58 0.64 24.52
CA GLY A 364 11.91 1.43 25.56
C GLY A 364 11.04 2.58 25.05
N HIS A 365 10.85 2.72 23.73
CA HIS A 365 10.04 3.78 23.12
C HIS A 365 8.88 3.24 22.27
N GLY A 366 8.33 2.09 22.65
CA GLY A 366 7.07 1.57 22.10
C GLY A 366 5.81 2.22 22.66
N ILE A 367 4.66 1.68 22.26
CA ILE A 367 3.31 2.19 22.57
C ILE A 367 2.97 2.21 24.06
N ASP A 368 3.61 1.35 24.86
CA ASP A 368 3.39 1.32 26.31
C ASP A 368 4.11 2.48 27.01
N HIS A 369 5.23 2.93 26.46
CA HIS A 369 5.98 4.07 26.97
C HIS A 369 5.32 5.40 26.57
N HIS A 370 5.00 5.56 25.28
CA HIS A 370 4.34 6.77 24.76
C HIS A 370 2.82 6.56 24.62
N LYS A 371 2.16 6.18 25.71
CA LYS A 371 0.72 5.83 25.72
C LYS A 371 -0.23 7.01 25.47
N ASP A 372 0.22 8.22 25.80
CA ASP A 372 -0.60 9.45 25.76
C ASP A 372 -0.29 10.33 24.54
N GLY A 373 0.80 10.02 23.82
CA GLY A 373 1.23 10.70 22.61
C GLY A 373 2.71 11.08 22.67
N PHE A 374 3.13 11.82 21.64
CA PHE A 374 4.49 12.34 21.53
C PHE A 374 4.44 13.77 20.98
N GLY A 375 5.03 14.71 21.71
CA GLY A 375 5.22 16.10 21.28
C GLY A 375 6.68 16.34 20.92
N SER A 376 6.92 16.95 19.76
CA SER A 376 8.28 17.18 19.27
C SER A 376 8.46 18.59 18.71
N PRO A 377 9.32 19.40 19.33
CA PRO A 377 9.87 20.59 18.69
C PRO A 377 10.67 20.22 17.44
N ILE A 378 10.67 21.12 16.45
CA ILE A 378 11.29 20.94 15.13
C ILE A 378 12.08 22.20 14.82
N GLY A 379 13.25 22.03 14.21
CA GLY A 379 14.05 23.13 13.67
C GLY A 379 15.40 23.30 14.36
N ARG A 380 16.07 24.40 14.01
CA ARG A 380 17.42 24.72 14.47
C ARG A 380 17.43 25.25 15.89
N TRP A 381 18.56 25.09 16.57
CA TRP A 381 18.79 25.66 17.90
C TRP A 381 19.49 27.03 17.76
N LYS A 382 19.14 27.99 18.62
CA LYS A 382 19.66 29.37 18.55
C LYS A 382 21.17 29.46 18.75
N GLN A 383 21.74 28.57 19.57
CA GLN A 383 23.14 28.62 19.98
C GLN A 383 24.11 27.99 18.98
N VAL A 384 23.61 27.38 17.88
CA VAL A 384 24.45 26.70 16.89
C VAL A 384 23.99 26.98 15.47
N SER A 385 24.95 27.06 14.55
CA SER A 385 24.68 27.18 13.11
C SER A 385 24.44 25.83 12.43
N ALA A 386 25.03 24.76 12.96
CA ALA A 386 24.88 23.40 12.45
C ALA A 386 23.52 22.80 12.84
N SER A 387 22.99 21.91 12.00
CA SER A 387 21.78 21.16 12.32
C SER A 387 21.99 20.29 13.57
N PRO A 388 21.02 20.22 14.50
CA PRO A 388 21.18 19.52 15.78
C PRO A 388 21.67 18.07 15.66
N GLU A 389 21.18 17.35 14.66
CA GLU A 389 21.53 15.96 14.38
C GLU A 389 23.00 15.75 14.02
N LEU A 390 23.71 16.79 13.59
CA LEU A 390 25.12 16.74 13.19
C LEU A 390 26.10 17.20 14.29
N LEU A 391 25.59 17.70 15.42
CA LEU A 391 26.46 18.14 16.50
C LEU A 391 27.25 16.96 17.06
N THR A 392 28.52 17.17 17.41
CA THR A 392 29.34 16.17 18.12
C THR A 392 29.07 16.20 19.63
N ASN A 393 29.53 15.19 20.36
CA ASN A 393 29.39 15.19 21.83
C ASN A 393 30.15 16.37 22.46
N ASP A 394 31.31 16.75 21.93
CA ASP A 394 32.06 17.90 22.42
C ASP A 394 31.29 19.21 22.20
N GLN A 395 30.62 19.34 21.05
CA GLN A 395 29.74 20.48 20.79
C GLN A 395 28.52 20.49 21.72
N LEU A 396 27.90 19.34 21.98
CA LEU A 396 26.81 19.23 22.96
C LEU A 396 27.28 19.61 24.38
N HIS A 397 28.47 19.15 24.78
CA HIS A 397 29.06 19.48 26.07
C HIS A 397 29.36 20.98 26.19
N ALA A 398 29.85 21.62 25.11
CA ALA A 398 30.06 23.07 25.06
C ALA A 398 28.75 23.86 25.21
N LEU A 399 27.61 23.28 24.81
CA LEU A 399 26.27 23.83 25.04
C LEU A 399 25.70 23.51 26.43
N GLY A 400 26.44 22.79 27.28
CA GLY A 400 25.97 22.35 28.59
C GLY A 400 25.01 21.15 28.55
N ILE A 401 24.86 20.50 27.39
CA ILE A 401 24.04 19.30 27.22
C ILE A 401 24.92 18.09 27.54
N VAL A 402 24.88 17.67 28.80
CA VAL A 402 25.69 16.56 29.33
C VAL A 402 24.79 15.66 30.17
N GLU A 403 24.90 14.34 29.99
CA GLU A 403 24.17 13.35 30.80
C GLU A 403 24.38 13.60 32.31
N GLY A 404 23.29 13.50 33.05
CA GLY A 404 23.22 13.79 34.48
C GLY A 404 23.10 15.26 34.85
N LYS A 405 23.28 16.23 33.93
CA LYS A 405 23.22 17.67 34.20
C LYS A 405 21.91 18.31 33.73
N LYS A 406 21.57 19.48 34.30
CA LYS A 406 20.49 20.32 33.78
C LYS A 406 20.96 21.01 32.50
N ALA A 407 20.12 21.01 31.48
CA ALA A 407 20.37 21.70 30.22
C ALA A 407 19.12 22.47 29.77
N LYS A 408 19.35 23.48 28.93
CA LYS A 408 18.33 24.29 28.28
C LYS A 408 18.64 24.38 26.79
N ILE A 409 17.69 23.99 25.97
CA ILE A 409 17.76 24.07 24.50
C ILE A 409 16.76 25.12 24.06
N GLU A 410 17.21 26.11 23.29
CA GLU A 410 16.35 27.14 22.71
C GLU A 410 16.33 26.97 21.19
N PHE A 411 15.14 26.73 20.64
CA PHE A 411 14.92 26.66 19.21
C PHE A 411 14.82 28.07 18.63
N VAL A 412 15.21 28.23 17.36
CA VAL A 412 15.08 29.50 16.62
C VAL A 412 13.61 29.97 16.61
N SER A 413 12.67 29.04 16.56
CA SER A 413 11.23 29.28 16.67
C SER A 413 10.77 29.87 18.01
N GLY A 414 11.65 29.96 19.01
CA GLY A 414 11.29 30.43 20.35
C GLY A 414 10.80 29.32 21.29
N ILE A 415 10.75 28.07 20.83
CA ILE A 415 10.48 26.93 21.71
C ILE A 415 11.67 26.71 22.65
N VAL A 416 11.40 26.52 23.93
CA VAL A 416 12.42 26.25 24.95
C VAL A 416 12.14 24.90 25.60
N VAL A 417 13.14 24.02 25.57
CA VAL A 417 13.14 22.73 26.27
C VAL A 417 14.16 22.80 27.39
N SER A 418 13.75 22.46 28.62
CA SER A 418 14.66 22.46 29.78
C SER A 418 14.35 21.31 30.71
N GLY A 419 15.39 20.73 31.31
CA GLY A 419 15.27 19.59 32.21
C GLY A 419 16.64 19.02 32.56
N ARG A 420 16.67 17.85 33.20
CA ARG A 420 17.90 17.08 33.42
C ARG A 420 18.09 16.09 32.27
N VAL A 421 19.25 16.10 31.62
CA VAL A 421 19.58 15.16 30.55
C VAL A 421 19.87 13.80 31.17
N GLU A 422 19.11 12.78 30.79
CA GLU A 422 19.29 11.41 31.28
C GLU A 422 20.10 10.56 30.30
N LYS A 423 19.83 10.70 28.99
CA LYS A 423 20.45 9.86 27.97
C LYS A 423 20.56 10.60 26.65
N ILE A 424 21.68 10.44 25.96
CA ILE A 424 21.91 10.93 24.60
C ILE A 424 22.11 9.73 23.67
N LEU A 425 21.13 9.51 22.79
CA LEU A 425 21.16 8.41 21.83
C LEU A 425 21.70 8.89 20.48
N ARG A 426 22.65 8.14 19.93
CA ARG A 426 23.16 8.32 18.56
C ARG A 426 23.00 7.06 17.73
N ARG A 427 22.78 7.26 16.42
CA ARG A 427 22.81 6.22 15.38
C ARG A 427 23.47 6.80 14.14
N ASP A 428 24.31 6.00 13.49
CA ASP A 428 25.02 6.37 12.25
C ASP A 428 25.70 7.75 12.31
N GLY A 429 26.34 8.04 13.45
CA GLY A 429 27.02 9.32 13.71
C GLY A 429 26.11 10.50 14.05
N LYS A 430 24.80 10.39 13.80
CA LYS A 430 23.82 11.45 14.06
C LYS A 430 23.29 11.40 15.50
N LEU A 431 23.02 12.57 16.05
CA LEU A 431 22.22 12.72 17.27
C LEU A 431 20.76 12.39 16.94
N LEU A 432 20.24 11.36 17.60
CA LEU A 432 18.92 10.82 17.31
C LEU A 432 17.87 11.27 18.34
N LEU A 433 18.19 11.13 19.64
CA LEU A 433 17.24 11.43 20.71
C LEU A 433 17.99 11.88 21.97
N ILE A 434 17.48 12.91 22.64
CA ILE A 434 17.93 13.32 23.97
C ILE A 434 16.77 13.10 24.94
N THR A 435 16.99 12.24 25.94
CA THR A 435 16.00 11.97 26.99
C THR A 435 16.20 12.95 28.13
N PHE A 436 15.12 13.62 28.51
CA PHE A 436 15.09 14.54 29.66
C PHE A 436 14.18 14.00 30.77
N SER A 437 14.59 14.16 32.03
CA SER A 437 13.72 14.04 33.20
C SER A 437 13.38 15.43 33.76
N ASN A 438 12.23 15.53 34.45
CA ASN A 438 11.70 16.80 34.95
C ASN A 438 11.69 17.89 33.86
N CYS A 439 11.23 17.49 32.66
CA CYS A 439 11.30 18.28 31.45
C CYS A 439 10.12 19.27 31.36
N SER A 440 10.39 20.46 30.83
CA SER A 440 9.39 21.44 30.41
C SER A 440 9.70 21.87 28.97
N ALA A 441 8.70 21.78 28.10
CA ALA A 441 8.72 22.35 26.74
C ALA A 441 7.69 23.50 26.66
N LYS A 442 8.13 24.69 26.22
CA LYS A 442 7.26 25.88 26.14
C LYS A 442 7.46 26.64 24.84
N HIS A 443 6.38 27.23 24.33
CA HIS A 443 6.39 28.20 23.23
C HIS A 443 5.70 29.48 23.71
N GLY A 444 6.49 30.51 24.03
CA GLY A 444 5.99 31.65 24.79
C GLY A 444 5.44 31.20 26.16
N ASP A 445 4.19 31.55 26.46
CA ASP A 445 3.51 31.16 27.70
C ASP A 445 2.83 29.78 27.63
N ARG A 446 2.73 29.20 26.43
CA ARG A 446 2.06 27.91 26.21
C ARG A 446 3.00 26.76 26.56
N VAL A 447 2.54 25.86 27.43
CA VAL A 447 3.17 24.55 27.64
C VAL A 447 2.79 23.64 26.48
N LEU A 448 3.81 23.03 25.88
CA LEU A 448 3.69 22.05 24.80
C LEU A 448 3.71 20.64 25.37
#